data_AF-A0A820BH27-F1
#
_entry.id   AF-A0A820BH27-F1
#
_cell.length_a   1.000
_cell.length_b   1.000
_cell.length_c   1.000
_cell.angle_alpha   90.00
_cell.angle_beta   90.00
_cell.angle_gamma   90.00
#
_symmetry.space_group_name_H-M   'P 1'
#
loop_
_entity.id
_entity.type
_entity.pdbx_description
1 polymer ?
#
loop_
_entity_poly.entity_id
_entity_poly.type
_entity_poly.pdbx_seq_one_letter_code
_entity_poly.pdbx_strand_id
1 'polypeptide(L)'
;RKAVSIDTKKKIITLHEVGMSKHMISKHCEVSRNCVMQTIRKYDETQSVATKPGSGRKPKLTERQKRAIKIEQLCYNSISLNDLVKFVQGRYQPDGQRYKRSQPRSYKGGGLGISGCLTYYGLSDLFFYDGNIDSSIYIEILEHTLPSTLSRFSAVDRCHIWTEIPLETIHKLYSSIPKRLKQIIQHQDYAYS
;
A
#
# COMPACT_ATOMS: atom_id res chain seq x y z
N ARG A 1 17.89 39.47 9.52
CA ARG A 1 18.99 39.63 8.53
C ARG A 1 18.40 39.47 7.14
N LYS A 2 18.61 40.42 6.24
CA LYS A 2 18.23 40.27 4.82
C LYS A 2 19.24 39.37 4.13
N ALA A 3 18.77 38.47 3.26
CA ALA A 3 19.65 37.62 2.47
C ALA A 3 20.39 38.46 1.43
N VAL A 4 21.65 38.11 1.15
CA VAL A 4 22.42 38.74 0.07
C VAL A 4 21.78 38.40 -1.29
N SER A 5 21.61 39.43 -2.11
CA SER A 5 21.05 39.31 -3.47
C SER A 5 21.82 38.27 -4.30
N ILE A 6 21.12 37.62 -5.24
CA ILE A 6 21.71 36.65 -6.14
C ILE A 6 22.80 37.31 -7.00
N ASP A 7 22.57 38.54 -7.47
CA ASP A 7 23.51 39.26 -8.34
C ASP A 7 24.81 39.60 -7.61
N THR A 8 24.72 39.99 -6.34
CA THR A 8 25.90 40.24 -5.50
C THR A 8 26.72 38.97 -5.32
N LYS A 9 26.08 37.80 -5.17
CA LYS A 9 26.80 36.52 -5.07
C LYS A 9 27.44 36.11 -6.39
N LYS A 10 26.78 36.34 -7.53
CA LYS A 10 27.37 36.14 -8.86
C LYS A 10 28.61 37.01 -9.03
N LYS A 11 28.53 38.30 -8.68
CA LYS A 11 29.67 39.23 -8.71
C LYS A 11 30.84 38.76 -7.84
N ILE A 12 30.57 38.21 -6.65
CA ILE A 12 31.61 37.64 -5.78
C ILE A 12 32.32 36.46 -6.46
N ILE A 13 31.57 35.57 -7.11
CA ILE A 13 32.13 34.37 -7.76
C ILE A 13 32.96 34.76 -8.98
N THR A 14 32.47 35.65 -9.84
CA THR A 14 33.22 36.12 -11.01
C THR A 14 34.55 36.76 -10.61
N LEU A 15 34.58 37.57 -9.53
CA LEU A 15 35.82 38.20 -9.04
C LEU A 15 36.77 37.17 -8.40
N HIS A 16 36.24 36.09 -7.83
CA HIS A 16 37.03 34.99 -7.29
C HIS A 16 37.68 34.15 -8.40
N GLU A 17 36.96 33.89 -9.49
CA GLU A 17 37.47 33.20 -10.68
C GLU A 17 38.61 33.98 -11.36
N VAL A 18 38.53 35.32 -11.36
CA VAL A 18 39.61 36.22 -11.79
C VAL A 18 40.83 36.18 -10.83
N GLY A 19 40.73 35.51 -9.69
CA GLY A 19 41.83 35.33 -8.73
C GLY A 19 42.00 36.47 -7.73
N MET A 20 41.00 37.36 -7.59
CA MET A 20 41.10 38.45 -6.61
C MET A 20 41.09 37.93 -5.16
N SER A 21 41.81 38.65 -4.29
CA SER A 21 41.81 38.31 -2.88
C SER A 21 40.43 38.56 -2.24
N LYS A 22 40.05 37.70 -1.29
CA LYS A 22 38.76 37.79 -0.57
C LYS A 22 38.56 39.16 0.12
N HIS A 23 39.64 39.83 0.50
CA HIS A 23 39.60 41.18 1.07
C HIS A 23 39.24 42.23 0.01
N MET A 24 39.84 42.17 -1.18
CA MET A 24 39.52 43.08 -2.29
C MET A 24 38.09 42.89 -2.78
N ILE A 25 37.62 41.64 -2.87
CA ILE A 25 36.23 41.32 -3.23
C ILE A 25 35.24 41.93 -2.22
N SER A 26 35.57 41.87 -0.93
CA SER A 26 34.75 42.47 0.13
C SER A 26 34.60 43.98 -0.05
N LYS A 27 35.68 44.68 -0.45
CA LYS A 27 35.65 46.12 -0.74
C LYS A 27 34.86 46.43 -2.02
N HIS A 28 35.06 45.66 -3.10
CA HIS A 28 34.38 45.87 -4.39
C HIS A 28 32.88 45.54 -4.39
N CYS A 29 32.45 44.62 -3.52
CA CYS A 29 31.05 44.21 -3.42
C CYS A 29 30.34 44.81 -2.21
N GLU A 30 31.03 45.57 -1.36
CA GLU A 30 30.51 46.16 -0.12
C GLU A 30 29.85 45.12 0.81
N VAL A 31 30.40 43.91 0.84
CA VAL A 31 29.91 42.82 1.70
C VAL A 31 31.00 42.44 2.69
N SER A 32 30.64 42.03 3.89
CA SER A 32 31.62 41.57 4.89
C SER A 32 32.48 40.42 4.35
N ARG A 33 33.77 40.41 4.72
CA ARG A 33 34.73 39.37 4.34
C ARG A 33 34.23 37.96 4.66
N ASN A 34 33.54 37.79 5.79
CA ASN A 34 32.94 36.52 6.18
C ASN A 34 31.84 36.07 5.20
N CYS A 35 31.01 36.99 4.70
CA CYS A 35 30.01 36.66 3.70
C CYS A 35 30.65 36.21 2.38
N VAL A 36 31.71 36.89 1.93
CA VAL A 36 32.48 36.50 0.74
C VAL A 36 33.03 35.08 0.92
N MET A 37 33.68 34.82 2.05
CA MET A 37 34.22 33.50 2.38
C MET A 37 33.15 32.39 2.38
N GLN A 38 32.02 32.62 3.05
CA GLN A 38 30.93 31.64 3.11
C GLN A 38 30.26 31.42 1.75
N THR A 39 30.19 32.46 0.92
CA THR A 39 29.64 32.36 -0.44
C THR A 39 30.53 31.51 -1.32
N ILE A 40 31.85 31.74 -1.30
CA ILE A 40 32.85 30.94 -2.04
C ILE A 40 32.80 29.49 -1.56
N ARG A 41 32.91 29.25 -0.25
CA ARG A 41 32.86 27.88 0.31
C ARG A 41 31.60 27.13 -0.13
N LYS A 42 30.43 27.78 -0.06
CA LYS A 42 29.18 27.16 -0.48
C LYS A 42 29.15 26.89 -1.99
N TYR A 43 29.72 27.79 -2.80
CA TYR A 43 29.82 27.61 -4.24
C TYR A 43 30.76 26.45 -4.59
N ASP A 44 31.90 26.33 -3.93
CA ASP A 44 32.83 25.21 -4.13
C ASP A 44 32.15 23.85 -3.83
N GLU A 45 31.36 23.78 -2.74
CA GLU A 45 30.63 22.58 -2.32
C GLU A 45 29.41 22.23 -3.20
N THR A 46 28.66 23.23 -3.70
CA THR A 46 27.33 23.00 -4.33
C THR A 46 27.24 23.45 -5.78
N GLN A 47 28.26 24.14 -6.30
CA GLN A 47 28.33 24.76 -7.63
C GLN A 47 27.08 25.59 -7.96
N SER A 48 26.49 26.22 -6.93
CA SER A 48 25.22 26.95 -7.05
C SER A 48 25.19 28.21 -6.21
N VAL A 49 24.74 29.30 -6.84
CA VAL A 49 24.59 30.62 -6.23
C VAL A 49 23.25 30.77 -5.50
N ALA A 50 22.29 29.89 -5.82
CA ALA A 50 20.93 29.95 -5.29
C ALA A 50 20.89 29.70 -3.78
N THR A 51 20.00 30.42 -3.08
CA THR A 51 19.72 30.11 -1.68
C THR A 51 18.97 28.79 -1.59
N LYS A 52 19.45 27.87 -0.75
CA LYS A 52 18.70 26.64 -0.47
C LYS A 52 17.38 27.04 0.18
N PRO A 53 16.24 26.44 -0.23
CA PRO A 53 14.99 26.66 0.46
C PRO A 53 15.17 26.24 1.93
N GLY A 54 14.62 27.05 2.85
CA GLY A 54 14.64 26.70 4.26
C GLY A 54 13.88 25.39 4.49
N SER A 55 14.32 24.59 5.47
CA SER A 55 13.67 23.32 5.81
C SER A 55 12.20 23.48 6.23
N GLY A 56 11.79 24.70 6.63
CA GLY A 56 10.45 24.99 7.10
C GLY A 56 10.07 24.21 8.37
N ARG A 57 8.87 24.47 8.87
CA ARG A 57 8.28 23.64 9.92
C ARG A 57 7.81 22.33 9.29
N LYS A 58 8.20 21.19 9.87
CA LYS A 58 7.70 19.88 9.44
C LYS A 58 6.14 19.89 9.45
N PRO A 59 5.49 19.39 8.39
CA PRO A 59 4.03 19.39 8.31
C PRO A 59 3.41 18.49 9.39
N LYS A 60 2.23 18.86 9.91
CA LYS A 60 1.51 18.08 10.93
C LYS A 60 1.03 16.72 10.41
N LEU A 61 0.81 16.62 9.10
CA LEU A 61 0.33 15.41 8.43
C LEU A 61 1.36 14.96 7.39
N THR A 62 1.62 13.66 7.38
CA THR A 62 2.42 13.02 6.33
C THR A 62 1.61 12.89 5.04
N GLU A 63 2.27 12.79 3.89
CA GLU A 63 1.60 12.59 2.59
C GLU A 63 0.73 11.33 2.57
N ARG A 64 1.13 10.30 3.31
CA ARG A 64 0.36 9.06 3.46
C ARG A 64 -0.96 9.29 4.19
N GLN A 65 -0.93 10.08 5.28
CA GLN A 65 -2.15 10.45 6.01
C GLN A 65 -3.07 11.31 5.15
N LYS A 66 -2.52 12.27 4.37
CA LYS A 66 -3.31 13.08 3.42
C LYS A 66 -4.02 12.22 2.36
N ARG A 67 -3.31 11.24 1.78
CA ARG A 67 -3.91 10.30 0.81
C ARG A 67 -5.04 9.48 1.43
N ALA A 68 -4.83 8.98 2.66
CA ALA A 68 -5.85 8.22 3.37
C ALA A 68 -7.11 9.06 3.65
N ILE A 69 -6.93 10.31 4.09
CA ILE A 69 -8.04 11.27 4.27
C ILE A 69 -8.81 11.46 2.96
N LYS A 70 -8.09 11.68 1.86
CA LYS A 70 -8.71 11.93 0.55
C LYS A 70 -9.53 10.73 0.08
N ILE A 71 -9.00 9.51 0.21
CA ILE A 71 -9.72 8.28 -0.15
C ILE A 71 -10.99 8.14 0.71
N GLU A 72 -10.86 8.35 2.01
CA GLU A 72 -11.98 8.22 2.94
C GLU A 72 -13.11 9.22 2.62
N GLN A 73 -12.76 10.48 2.31
CA GLN A 73 -13.72 11.51 1.88
C GLN A 73 -14.42 11.15 0.56
N LEU A 74 -13.72 10.50 -0.38
CA LEU A 74 -14.31 10.06 -1.65
C LEU A 74 -15.26 8.86 -1.46
N CYS A 75 -14.96 7.96 -0.52
CA CYS A 75 -15.81 6.81 -0.21
C CYS A 75 -17.03 7.19 0.65
N TYR A 76 -16.88 8.19 1.52
CA TYR A 76 -17.93 8.64 2.43
C TYR A 76 -17.97 10.18 2.48
N ASN A 77 -18.76 10.77 1.59
CA ASN A 77 -18.93 12.23 1.45
C ASN A 77 -19.45 12.92 2.74
N SER A 78 -20.02 12.17 3.70
CA SER A 78 -20.63 12.72 4.92
C SER A 78 -19.85 12.47 6.21
N ILE A 79 -18.56 12.09 6.16
CA ILE A 79 -17.78 11.83 7.37
C ILE A 79 -17.53 13.12 8.17
N SER A 80 -17.74 13.04 9.48
CA SER A 80 -17.42 14.13 10.40
C SER A 80 -15.90 14.33 10.54
N LEU A 81 -15.46 15.56 10.80
CA LEU A 81 -14.03 15.86 11.02
C LEU A 81 -13.46 15.03 12.19
N ASN A 82 -14.25 14.80 13.24
CA ASN A 82 -13.82 14.01 14.39
C ASN A 82 -13.59 12.54 14.01
N ASP A 83 -14.46 11.97 13.18
CA ASP A 83 -14.31 10.57 12.76
C ASP A 83 -13.17 10.42 11.75
N LEU A 84 -12.93 11.43 10.92
CA LEU A 84 -11.74 11.50 10.06
C LEU A 84 -10.44 11.59 10.87
N VAL A 85 -10.42 12.40 11.94
CA VAL A 85 -9.27 12.51 12.84
C VAL A 85 -9.02 11.17 13.56
N LYS A 86 -10.07 10.53 14.11
CA LYS A 86 -9.97 9.19 14.70
C LYS A 86 -9.46 8.15 13.70
N PHE A 87 -9.93 8.21 12.45
CA PHE A 87 -9.49 7.32 11.37
C PHE A 87 -7.99 7.47 11.07
N VAL A 88 -7.50 8.71 10.97
CA VAL A 88 -6.09 9.00 10.70
C VAL A 88 -5.19 8.64 11.87
N GLN A 89 -5.63 8.94 13.10
CA GLN A 89 -4.91 8.63 14.33
C GLN A 89 -4.93 7.13 14.64
N GLY A 90 -6.03 6.43 14.35
CA GLY A 90 -6.18 4.99 14.61
C GLY A 90 -5.37 4.08 13.69
N ARG A 91 -4.97 4.56 12.50
CA ARG A 91 -4.14 3.77 11.55
C ARG A 91 -2.62 3.96 11.73
N TYR A 92 -2.15 5.02 12.38
CA TYR A 92 -0.72 5.34 12.47
C TYR A 92 -0.35 5.90 13.85
N GLN A 93 0.38 5.14 14.66
CA GLN A 93 1.12 5.69 15.79
C GLN A 93 2.37 6.45 15.30
N PRO A 94 2.86 7.45 16.06
CA PRO A 94 4.11 8.16 15.75
C PRO A 94 5.35 7.24 15.66
N ASP A 95 5.28 6.05 16.25
CA ASP A 95 6.37 5.07 16.42
C ASP A 95 6.44 4.01 15.29
N GLY A 96 5.58 4.08 14.26
CA GLY A 96 5.61 3.09 13.17
C GLY A 96 5.16 1.67 13.56
N GLN A 97 4.76 1.44 14.81
CA GLN A 97 4.12 0.20 15.21
C GLN A 97 2.69 0.14 14.67
N ARG A 98 2.36 -0.97 14.00
CA ARG A 98 0.99 -1.30 13.63
C ARG A 98 0.22 -1.62 14.90
N TYR A 99 -0.89 -0.92 15.16
CA TYR A 99 -1.85 -1.40 16.15
C TYR A 99 -2.20 -2.86 15.84
N LYS A 100 -2.16 -3.72 16.86
CA LYS A 100 -2.86 -5.01 16.80
C LYS A 100 -4.29 -4.67 16.37
N ARG A 101 -4.76 -5.25 15.26
CA ARG A 101 -6.17 -5.14 14.85
C ARG A 101 -6.98 -5.35 16.12
N SER A 102 -7.76 -4.34 16.53
CA SER A 102 -8.84 -4.59 17.47
C SER A 102 -9.63 -5.71 16.81
N GLN A 103 -9.60 -6.90 17.43
CA GLN A 103 -10.42 -7.98 16.90
C GLN A 103 -11.83 -7.41 16.77
N PRO A 104 -12.52 -7.60 15.62
CA PRO A 104 -13.91 -7.20 15.55
C PRO A 104 -14.60 -7.73 16.79
N ARG A 105 -15.36 -6.89 17.50
CA ARG A 105 -16.16 -7.34 18.65
C ARG A 105 -16.95 -8.53 18.15
N SER A 106 -16.61 -9.74 18.60
CA SER A 106 -17.41 -10.90 18.26
C SER A 106 -18.78 -10.66 18.89
N TYR A 107 -19.76 -10.38 18.05
CA TYR A 107 -21.14 -10.45 18.48
C TYR A 107 -21.34 -11.89 18.92
N LYS A 108 -21.61 -12.12 20.20
CA LYS A 108 -22.06 -13.42 20.74
C LYS A 108 -23.53 -13.66 20.37
N GLY A 109 -23.90 -13.36 19.12
CA GLY A 109 -25.20 -13.70 18.56
C GLY A 109 -24.98 -14.80 17.53
N GLY A 110 -25.75 -15.88 17.60
CA GLY A 110 -25.69 -16.98 16.63
C GLY A 110 -25.74 -16.42 15.20
N GLY A 111 -24.75 -16.78 14.40
CA GLY A 111 -24.63 -16.35 13.02
C GLY A 111 -25.20 -17.44 12.12
N LEU A 112 -26.24 -17.10 11.35
CA LEU A 112 -26.69 -17.95 10.26
C LEU A 112 -25.67 -17.86 9.13
N GLY A 113 -25.00 -18.96 8.84
CA GLY A 113 -24.12 -19.11 7.70
C GLY A 113 -24.91 -19.16 6.40
N ILE A 114 -24.39 -18.51 5.36
CA ILE A 114 -24.95 -18.57 4.01
C ILE A 114 -23.84 -19.03 3.09
N SER A 115 -24.08 -20.11 2.35
CA SER A 115 -23.19 -20.63 1.32
C SER A 115 -23.87 -20.56 -0.03
N GLY A 116 -23.09 -20.28 -1.06
CA GLY A 116 -23.53 -20.26 -2.45
C GLY A 116 -22.33 -20.23 -3.37
N CYS A 117 -22.52 -20.71 -4.59
CA CYS A 117 -21.52 -20.72 -5.63
C CYS A 117 -21.75 -19.56 -6.60
N LEU A 118 -20.70 -18.78 -6.84
CA LEU A 118 -20.68 -17.79 -7.93
C LEU A 118 -20.03 -18.43 -9.16
N THR A 119 -20.76 -18.50 -10.26
CA THR A 119 -20.25 -19.02 -11.54
C THR A 119 -20.22 -17.90 -12.59
N TYR A 120 -19.47 -18.09 -13.68
CA TYR A 120 -19.43 -17.15 -14.80
C TYR A 120 -20.83 -16.85 -15.35
N TYR A 121 -21.71 -17.85 -15.35
CA TYR A 121 -23.07 -17.77 -15.90
C TYR A 121 -24.12 -17.29 -14.89
N GLY A 122 -23.73 -17.04 -13.63
CA GLY A 122 -24.62 -16.52 -12.60
C GLY A 122 -24.42 -17.14 -11.22
N LEU A 123 -25.27 -16.71 -10.29
CA LEU A 123 -25.32 -17.20 -8.90
C LEU A 123 -26.08 -18.52 -8.83
N SER A 124 -25.58 -19.46 -8.02
CA SER A 124 -26.33 -20.64 -7.61
C SER A 124 -27.38 -20.30 -6.54
N ASP A 125 -28.20 -21.30 -6.22
CA ASP A 125 -29.08 -21.24 -5.05
C ASP A 125 -28.25 -21.04 -3.77
N LEU A 126 -28.82 -20.26 -2.84
CA LEU A 126 -28.22 -19.98 -1.54
C LEU A 126 -28.65 -21.03 -0.53
N PHE A 127 -27.68 -21.60 0.16
CA PHE A 127 -27.85 -22.58 1.22
C PHE A 127 -27.60 -21.92 2.58
N PHE A 128 -28.53 -22.07 3.50
CA PHE A 128 -28.43 -21.55 4.86
C PHE A 128 -28.05 -22.68 5.82
N TYR A 129 -27.06 -22.43 6.68
CA TYR A 129 -26.61 -23.40 7.69
C TYR A 129 -26.35 -22.68 9.02
N ASP A 130 -26.50 -23.39 10.13
CA ASP A 130 -26.22 -22.85 11.45
C ASP A 130 -24.82 -23.26 11.93
N GLY A 131 -24.11 -22.35 12.59
CA GLY A 131 -22.79 -22.60 13.14
C GLY A 131 -21.63 -22.50 12.14
N ASN A 132 -20.50 -23.12 12.51
CA ASN A 132 -19.27 -23.08 11.72
C ASN A 132 -19.31 -24.17 10.64
N ILE A 133 -18.84 -23.85 9.42
CA ILE A 133 -18.67 -24.85 8.35
C ILE A 133 -17.68 -25.93 8.82
N ASP A 134 -18.15 -27.17 8.87
CA ASP A 134 -17.30 -28.35 8.96
C ASP A 134 -17.29 -29.12 7.62
N SER A 135 -16.53 -30.21 7.54
CA SER A 135 -16.43 -31.01 6.33
C SER A 135 -17.77 -31.66 5.93
N SER A 136 -18.63 -32.02 6.90
CA SER A 136 -19.92 -32.65 6.62
C SER A 136 -20.93 -31.64 6.07
N ILE A 137 -21.04 -30.46 6.68
CA ILE A 137 -21.86 -29.34 6.21
C ILE A 137 -21.39 -28.90 4.83
N TYR A 138 -20.07 -28.89 4.59
CA TYR A 138 -19.54 -28.56 3.27
C TYR A 138 -19.93 -29.59 2.20
N ILE A 139 -19.88 -30.89 2.51
CA ILE A 139 -20.33 -31.95 1.59
C ILE A 139 -21.84 -31.81 1.31
N GLU A 140 -22.64 -31.57 2.35
CA GLU A 140 -24.09 -31.37 2.21
C GLU A 140 -24.43 -30.16 1.33
N ILE A 141 -23.74 -29.03 1.54
CA ILE A 141 -23.85 -27.85 0.68
C ILE A 141 -23.54 -28.23 -0.77
N LEU A 142 -22.45 -28.95 -1.01
CA LEU A 142 -22.05 -29.34 -2.35
C LEU A 142 -23.08 -30.28 -3.00
N GLU A 143 -23.58 -31.28 -2.27
CA GLU A 143 -24.58 -32.23 -2.77
C GLU A 143 -25.91 -31.54 -3.13
N HIS A 144 -26.32 -30.51 -2.40
CA HIS A 144 -27.56 -29.79 -2.69
C HIS A 144 -27.41 -28.69 -3.74
N THR A 145 -26.28 -27.96 -3.75
CA THR A 145 -26.10 -26.80 -4.62
C THR A 145 -25.54 -27.18 -5.98
N LEU A 146 -24.62 -28.16 -6.07
CA LEU A 146 -23.99 -28.52 -7.33
C LEU A 146 -24.99 -29.10 -8.34
N PRO A 147 -25.84 -30.09 -8.04
CA PRO A 147 -26.71 -30.68 -9.06
C PRO A 147 -27.72 -29.68 -9.63
N SER A 148 -28.30 -28.81 -8.80
CA SER A 148 -29.19 -27.72 -9.24
C SER A 148 -28.46 -26.72 -10.13
N THR A 149 -27.24 -26.36 -9.76
CA THR A 149 -26.39 -25.45 -10.56
C THR A 149 -25.94 -26.10 -11.86
N LEU A 150 -25.53 -27.37 -11.82
CA LEU A 150 -25.04 -28.14 -12.96
C LEU A 150 -26.15 -28.57 -13.92
N SER A 151 -27.39 -28.74 -13.47
CA SER A 151 -28.54 -28.98 -14.36
C SER A 151 -28.97 -27.70 -15.07
N ARG A 152 -28.80 -26.54 -14.43
CA ARG A 152 -29.06 -25.22 -15.01
C ARG A 152 -28.06 -24.82 -16.09
N PHE A 153 -26.87 -25.42 -16.09
CA PHE A 153 -25.84 -25.20 -17.10
C PHE A 153 -25.72 -26.44 -18.01
N SER A 154 -25.88 -26.27 -19.33
CA SER A 154 -25.84 -27.40 -20.25
C SER A 154 -24.48 -28.12 -20.20
N ALA A 155 -24.45 -29.44 -20.42
CA ALA A 155 -23.24 -30.27 -20.33
C ALA A 155 -22.13 -29.88 -21.32
N VAL A 156 -22.44 -29.03 -22.30
CA VAL A 156 -21.57 -28.68 -23.43
C VAL A 156 -20.36 -27.84 -23.00
N ASP A 157 -20.49 -27.03 -21.95
CA ASP A 157 -19.41 -26.10 -21.54
C ASP A 157 -18.46 -26.66 -20.47
N ARG A 158 -18.79 -27.82 -19.87
CA ARG A 158 -18.07 -28.33 -18.70
C ARG A 158 -16.72 -28.98 -19.03
N CYS A 159 -16.56 -29.52 -20.24
CA CYS A 159 -15.37 -30.30 -20.60
C CYS A 159 -14.31 -29.49 -21.37
N HIS A 160 -14.69 -28.41 -22.07
CA HIS A 160 -13.76 -27.68 -22.94
C HIS A 160 -12.72 -26.84 -22.16
N ILE A 161 -13.14 -26.21 -21.05
CA ILE A 161 -12.27 -25.30 -20.28
C ILE A 161 -11.11 -26.07 -19.62
N TRP A 162 -11.35 -27.28 -19.10
CA TRP A 162 -10.31 -28.06 -18.42
C TRP A 162 -9.27 -28.64 -19.37
N THR A 163 -9.66 -28.94 -20.62
CA THR A 163 -8.76 -29.48 -21.64
C THR A 163 -7.85 -28.44 -22.28
N GLU A 164 -8.21 -27.15 -22.19
CA GLU A 164 -7.42 -26.03 -22.75
C GLU A 164 -6.41 -25.45 -21.77
N ILE A 165 -6.42 -25.86 -20.48
CA ILE A 165 -5.48 -25.34 -19.48
C ILE A 165 -4.07 -25.81 -19.85
N PRO A 166 -3.11 -24.90 -20.09
CA PRO A 166 -1.73 -25.30 -20.38
C PRO A 166 -1.14 -26.12 -19.24
N LEU A 167 -0.48 -27.22 -19.59
CA LEU A 167 0.11 -28.16 -18.62
C LEU A 167 1.06 -27.46 -17.63
N GLU A 168 1.73 -26.40 -18.07
CA GLU A 168 2.63 -25.58 -17.25
C GLU A 168 1.87 -24.87 -16.09
N THR A 169 0.63 -24.43 -16.33
CA THR A 169 -0.22 -23.81 -15.30
C THR A 169 -0.61 -24.83 -14.24
N ILE A 170 -0.93 -26.06 -14.65
CA ILE A 170 -1.25 -27.17 -13.75
C ILE A 170 -0.01 -27.52 -12.91
N HIS A 171 1.16 -27.61 -13.54
CA HIS A 171 2.42 -27.88 -12.84
C HIS A 171 2.77 -26.78 -11.83
N LYS A 172 2.58 -25.50 -12.20
CA LYS A 172 2.76 -24.38 -11.27
C LYS A 172 1.80 -24.45 -10.09
N LEU A 173 0.52 -24.74 -10.34
CA LEU A 173 -0.47 -24.93 -9.28
C LEU A 173 -0.06 -26.05 -8.34
N TYR A 174 0.30 -27.23 -8.88
CA TYR A 174 0.75 -28.38 -8.10
C TYR A 174 2.02 -28.08 -7.29
N SER A 175 2.98 -27.37 -7.88
CA SER A 175 4.21 -26.96 -7.21
C SER A 175 3.92 -26.01 -6.03
N SER A 176 2.90 -25.15 -6.18
CA SER A 176 2.48 -24.17 -5.18
C SER A 176 1.63 -24.74 -4.06
N ILE A 177 1.20 -26.02 -4.16
CA ILE A 177 0.43 -26.67 -3.11
C ILE A 177 1.23 -26.64 -1.80
N PRO A 178 0.68 -26.03 -0.73
CA PRO A 178 1.33 -25.93 0.57
C PRO A 178 1.79 -27.30 1.08
N LYS A 179 2.97 -27.34 1.71
CA LYS A 179 3.59 -28.57 2.27
C LYS A 179 2.62 -29.39 3.14
N ARG A 180 1.72 -28.72 3.86
CA ARG A 180 0.74 -29.34 4.77
C ARG A 180 -0.32 -30.17 4.03
N LEU A 181 -0.69 -29.79 2.81
CA LEU A 181 -1.62 -30.57 1.98
C LEU A 181 -0.92 -31.78 1.34
N LYS A 182 0.36 -31.64 0.96
CA LYS A 182 1.17 -32.78 0.47
C LYS A 182 1.30 -33.88 1.53
N GLN A 183 1.44 -33.48 2.80
CA GLN A 183 1.48 -34.42 3.93
C GLN A 183 0.15 -35.17 4.14
N ILE A 184 -0.99 -34.51 3.92
CA ILE A 184 -2.32 -35.13 4.04
C ILE A 184 -2.57 -36.11 2.89
N ILE A 185 -2.21 -35.74 1.66
CA ILE A 185 -2.34 -36.61 0.48
C ILE A 185 -1.48 -37.86 0.65
N GLN A 186 -0.22 -37.70 1.06
CA GLN A 186 0.67 -38.83 1.38
C GLN A 186 0.04 -39.76 2.42
N HIS A 187 -0.56 -39.22 3.48
CA HIS A 187 -1.24 -40.02 4.50
C HIS A 187 -2.49 -40.76 3.99
N GLN A 188 -3.20 -40.22 3.01
CA GLN A 188 -4.37 -40.88 2.41
C GLN A 188 -3.96 -42.01 1.46
N ASP A 189 -2.86 -41.86 0.71
CA ASP A 189 -2.34 -42.92 -0.18
C ASP A 189 -1.85 -44.15 0.60
N TYR A 190 -1.35 -43.96 1.84
CA TYR A 190 -1.01 -45.06 2.76
C TYR A 190 -2.23 -45.74 3.39
N ALA A 191 -3.43 -45.14 3.35
CA ALA A 191 -4.63 -45.71 3.95
C ALA A 191 -5.43 -46.61 2.98
N TYR A 192 -5.09 -46.60 1.69
CA TYR A 192 -5.77 -47.36 0.63
C TYR A 192 -4.83 -48.29 -0.18
N SER A 193 -3.57 -48.45 0.26
CA SER A 193 -2.63 -49.47 -0.22
C SER A 193 -2.53 -50.61 0.79
#